data_AF-A0A8H5HGE3-F1
#
_entry.id   AF-A0A8H5HGE3-F1
#
_cell.length_a   1.000
_cell.length_b   1.000
_cell.length_c   1.000
_cell.angle_alpha   90.00
_cell.angle_beta   90.00
_cell.angle_gamma   90.00
#
_symmetry.space_group_name_H-M   'P 1'
#
loop_
_entity.id
_entity.type
_entity.pdbx_description
1 polymer ?
#
loop_
_entity_poly.entity_id
_entity_poly.type
_entity_poly.pdbx_seq_one_letter_code
_entity_poly.pdbx_strand_id
1 'polypeptide(L)'
;MSDDLQWLLLRKSNSYMVKGLPEGPIFSKEPGNLLNIHSHKYSGLANSKTIDVSDANGKITITTRKTKVSPTSVASARSTTSVRSRSGTRRALGVASATAKRGYRPDLRKSRSNSDVPTRHVAIGSRQMLDAVVLARTAALISAQKEPKALPPKKSRGKKAKTAAAA
;
A
#
# COMPACT_ATOMS: atom_id res chain seq x y z
N MET A 1 10.35 9.51 -23.92
CA MET A 1 10.56 8.06 -23.77
C MET A 1 9.24 7.44 -23.37
N SER A 2 8.83 6.32 -23.97
CA SER A 2 7.58 5.64 -23.62
C SER A 2 7.71 4.83 -22.33
N ASP A 3 6.59 4.67 -21.62
CA ASP A 3 6.52 3.92 -20.36
C ASP A 3 6.90 2.43 -20.56
N ASP A 4 6.58 1.85 -21.74
CA ASP A 4 6.92 0.46 -22.10
C ASP A 4 8.43 0.28 -22.32
N LEU A 5 9.06 1.22 -23.02
CA LEU A 5 10.50 1.16 -23.25
C LEU A 5 11.26 1.27 -21.93
N GLN A 6 10.83 2.19 -21.05
CA GLN A 6 11.44 2.35 -19.74
C GLN A 6 11.30 1.08 -18.90
N TRP A 7 10.18 0.36 -19.02
CA TRP A 7 10.02 -0.93 -18.37
C TRP A 7 10.92 -2.02 -18.93
N LEU A 8 11.08 -2.12 -20.25
CA LEU A 8 11.97 -3.12 -20.86
C LEU A 8 13.41 -2.96 -20.36
N LEU A 9 13.85 -1.72 -20.13
CA LEU A 9 15.16 -1.41 -19.56
C LEU A 9 15.25 -1.80 -18.08
N LEU A 10 14.21 -1.52 -17.28
CA LEU A 10 14.20 -1.75 -15.83
C LEU A 10 13.85 -3.19 -15.42
N ARG A 11 13.20 -3.97 -16.30
CA ARG A 11 12.59 -5.27 -15.94
C ARG A 11 13.61 -6.30 -15.48
N LYS A 12 14.80 -6.34 -16.08
CA LYS A 12 15.83 -7.37 -15.78
C LYS A 12 16.69 -7.01 -14.56
N SER A 13 17.00 -5.73 -14.41
CA SER A 13 17.90 -5.22 -13.37
C SER A 13 17.56 -3.79 -12.99
N ASN A 14 17.32 -3.56 -11.70
CA ASN A 14 17.13 -2.25 -11.09
C ASN A 14 17.56 -2.34 -9.62
N SER A 15 18.09 -1.26 -9.05
CA SER A 15 18.56 -1.19 -7.65
C SER A 15 17.45 -1.42 -6.62
N TYR A 16 16.20 -1.14 -6.98
CA TYR A 16 15.05 -1.36 -6.12
C TYR A 16 14.54 -2.81 -6.09
N MET A 17 15.04 -3.67 -6.99
CA MET A 17 14.60 -5.07 -7.07
C MET A 17 15.16 -5.87 -5.89
N VAL A 18 14.27 -6.62 -5.24
CA VAL A 18 14.62 -7.55 -4.16
C VAL A 18 14.22 -8.94 -4.60
N LYS A 19 15.22 -9.74 -4.95
CA LYS A 19 15.07 -11.16 -5.30
C LYS A 19 15.22 -11.95 -4.00
N GLY A 20 14.12 -12.53 -3.54
CA GLY A 20 14.09 -13.32 -2.31
C GLY A 20 14.31 -14.80 -2.60
N LEU A 21 13.24 -15.49 -3.01
CA LEU A 21 13.27 -16.92 -3.32
C LEU A 21 13.52 -17.17 -4.81
N PRO A 22 14.20 -18.27 -5.19
CA PRO A 22 14.39 -18.67 -6.59
C PRO A 22 13.08 -18.76 -7.38
N GLU A 23 12.03 -19.32 -6.76
CA GLU A 23 10.69 -19.51 -7.36
C GLU A 23 9.64 -18.51 -6.84
N GLY A 24 10.07 -17.46 -6.13
CA GLY A 24 9.17 -16.50 -5.49
C GLY A 24 8.84 -15.28 -6.35
N PRO A 25 7.76 -14.56 -6.04
CA PRO A 25 7.51 -13.26 -6.65
C PRO A 25 8.66 -12.29 -6.36
N ILE A 26 9.09 -11.55 -7.37
CA ILE A 26 10.13 -10.54 -7.23
C ILE A 26 9.50 -9.28 -6.63
N PHE A 27 10.07 -8.79 -5.55
CA PHE A 27 9.60 -7.57 -4.88
C PHE A 27 10.38 -6.34 -5.34
N SER A 28 9.77 -5.16 -5.18
CA SER A 28 10.37 -3.87 -5.49
C SER A 28 10.16 -2.90 -4.33
N LYS A 29 11.23 -2.19 -3.97
CA LYS A 29 11.23 -1.13 -2.94
C LYS A 29 11.12 0.28 -3.54
N GLU A 30 10.75 0.40 -4.81
CA GLU A 30 10.64 1.70 -5.46
C GLU A 30 9.50 2.55 -4.86
N PRO A 31 9.66 3.88 -4.78
CA PRO A 31 8.58 4.77 -4.36
C PRO A 31 7.44 4.75 -5.38
N GLY A 32 6.18 4.87 -4.93
CA GLY A 32 5.01 4.84 -5.82
C GLY A 32 4.56 3.44 -6.25
N ASN A 33 5.15 2.38 -5.69
CA ASN A 33 4.69 1.00 -5.88
C ASN A 33 3.82 0.54 -4.71
N LEU A 34 2.51 0.54 -4.92
CA LEU A 34 1.51 0.29 -3.86
C LEU A 34 1.52 -1.14 -3.31
N LEU A 35 1.94 -2.12 -4.12
CA LEU A 35 1.98 -3.54 -3.74
C LEU A 35 3.40 -4.06 -3.47
N ASN A 36 4.42 -3.24 -3.70
CA ASN A 36 5.82 -3.64 -3.62
C ASN A 36 6.20 -4.83 -4.51
N ILE A 37 5.47 -5.05 -5.61
CA ILE A 37 5.73 -6.14 -6.58
C ILE A 37 6.47 -5.58 -7.79
N HIS A 38 7.51 -6.26 -8.26
CA HIS A 38 8.24 -5.88 -9.48
C HIS A 38 7.42 -6.20 -10.73
N SER A 39 6.50 -5.29 -11.08
CA SER A 39 5.59 -5.40 -12.21
C SER A 39 5.37 -4.04 -12.85
N HIS A 40 5.28 -4.00 -14.18
CA HIS A 40 5.08 -2.77 -14.95
C HIS A 40 3.89 -1.95 -14.44
N LYS A 41 2.77 -2.61 -14.17
CA LYS A 41 1.53 -1.98 -13.70
C LYS A 41 1.74 -1.17 -12.43
N TYR A 42 2.55 -1.66 -11.50
CA TYR A 42 2.74 -1.01 -10.20
C TYR A 42 4.03 -0.19 -10.10
N SER A 43 4.86 -0.17 -11.15
CA SER A 43 6.14 0.55 -11.10
C SER A 43 5.94 2.07 -11.02
N GLY A 44 6.59 2.68 -10.03
CA GLY A 44 6.62 4.13 -9.87
C GLY A 44 7.69 4.82 -10.74
N LEU A 45 8.62 4.06 -11.29
CA LEU A 45 9.69 4.57 -12.14
C LEU A 45 9.32 4.58 -13.62
N ALA A 46 8.68 3.50 -14.10
CA ALA A 46 8.35 3.34 -15.51
C ALA A 46 7.09 4.12 -15.95
N ASN A 47 6.12 4.30 -15.04
CA ASN A 47 4.85 4.92 -15.39
C ASN A 47 4.92 6.46 -15.33
N SER A 48 4.35 7.10 -16.34
CA SER A 48 4.17 8.56 -16.40
C SER A 48 3.28 9.10 -15.29
N LYS A 49 2.21 8.38 -14.94
CA LYS A 49 1.31 8.68 -13.81
C LYS A 49 1.56 7.73 -12.66
N THR A 50 1.69 8.27 -11.45
CA THR A 50 1.98 7.47 -10.24
C THR A 50 1.19 7.98 -9.04
N ILE A 51 0.82 7.04 -8.17
CA ILE A 51 0.19 7.30 -6.88
C ILE A 51 1.05 6.61 -5.83
N ASP A 52 1.67 7.39 -4.97
CA ASP A 52 2.39 6.91 -3.80
C ASP A 52 1.56 7.14 -2.55
N VAL A 53 1.50 6.13 -1.69
CA VAL A 53 0.91 6.24 -0.36
C VAL A 53 1.95 5.78 0.65
N SER A 54 2.43 6.74 1.43
CA SER A 54 3.43 6.54 2.47
C SER A 54 2.93 7.09 3.80
N ASP A 55 3.50 6.59 4.89
CA ASP A 55 3.36 7.19 6.21
C ASP A 55 4.57 8.08 6.48
N ALA A 56 4.32 9.32 6.86
CA ALA A 56 5.33 10.29 7.24
C ALA A 56 5.01 10.80 8.66
N ASN A 57 5.73 10.29 9.65
CA ASN A 57 5.58 10.67 11.07
C ASN A 57 4.14 10.52 11.58
N GLY A 58 3.48 9.39 11.27
CA GLY A 58 2.10 9.10 11.65
C GLY A 58 1.05 9.81 10.79
N LYS A 59 1.46 10.55 9.76
CA LYS A 59 0.57 11.21 8.80
C LYS A 59 0.61 10.44 7.48
N ILE A 60 -0.56 10.01 7.02
CA ILE A 60 -0.69 9.38 5.72
C ILE A 60 -0.54 10.44 4.65
N THR A 61 0.44 10.23 3.78
CA THR A 61 0.84 11.15 2.73
C THR A 61 0.59 10.49 1.39
N ILE A 62 -0.23 11.14 0.56
CA ILE A 62 -0.56 10.68 -0.78
C ILE A 62 0.13 11.60 -1.77
N THR A 63 1.08 11.06 -2.51
CA THR A 63 1.85 11.82 -3.50
C THR A 63 1.47 11.37 -4.91
N THR A 64 1.24 12.33 -5.80
CA THR A 64 0.91 12.09 -7.20
C THR A 64 1.85 12.85 -8.11
N ARG A 65 2.01 12.40 -9.35
CA ARG A 65 2.79 13.12 -10.36
C ARG A 65 1.91 14.06 -11.19
N LYS A 66 2.32 15.31 -11.33
CA LYS A 66 1.62 16.30 -12.16
C LYS A 66 1.78 15.91 -13.63
N THR A 67 0.69 15.90 -14.38
CA THR A 67 0.68 15.48 -15.80
C THR A 67 1.22 16.55 -16.75
N LYS A 68 1.18 17.82 -16.36
CA LYS A 68 1.57 18.97 -17.20
C LYS A 68 3.03 19.40 -17.02
N VAL A 69 3.82 18.69 -16.21
CA VAL A 69 5.22 19.06 -15.93
C VAL A 69 6.14 18.17 -16.75
N SER A 70 7.30 18.71 -17.15
CA SER A 70 8.33 17.96 -17.88
C SER A 70 8.63 16.59 -17.23
N PRO A 71 8.76 15.51 -18.00
CA PRO A 71 9.13 14.20 -17.48
C PRO A 71 10.47 14.16 -16.73
N THR A 72 11.39 15.08 -17.04
CA THR A 72 12.70 15.15 -16.37
C THR A 72 12.67 15.90 -15.04
N SER A 73 11.56 16.58 -14.74
CA SER A 73 11.39 17.26 -13.45
C SER A 73 11.18 16.24 -12.32
N VAL A 74 11.84 16.49 -11.18
CA VAL A 74 11.86 15.55 -10.05
C VAL A 74 11.00 16.05 -8.89
N ALA A 75 11.41 17.12 -8.21
CA ALA A 75 10.73 17.62 -7.02
C ALA A 75 9.44 18.38 -7.37
N SER A 76 9.52 19.30 -8.34
CA SER A 76 8.38 20.13 -8.79
C SER A 76 7.27 19.32 -9.47
N ALA A 77 7.59 18.13 -9.97
CA ALA A 77 6.68 17.20 -10.62
C ALA A 77 5.70 16.54 -9.64
N ARG A 78 6.02 16.50 -8.35
CA ARG A 78 5.22 15.81 -7.34
C ARG A 78 4.23 16.77 -6.69
N SER A 79 3.04 16.26 -6.40
CA SER A 79 2.00 16.95 -5.64
C SER A 79 1.60 16.06 -4.48
N THR A 80 1.79 16.58 -3.27
CA THR A 80 1.61 15.82 -2.04
C THR A 80 0.41 16.35 -1.28
N THR A 81 -0.46 15.42 -0.87
CA THR A 81 -1.61 15.70 -0.01
C THR A 81 -1.45 14.89 1.27
N SER A 82 -1.51 15.55 2.42
CA SER A 82 -1.36 14.90 3.72
C SER A 82 -2.68 14.80 4.45
N VAL A 83 -2.89 13.66 5.10
CA VAL A 83 -3.99 13.41 6.02
C VAL A 83 -3.43 13.50 7.44
N ARG A 84 -4.03 14.36 8.28
CA ARG A 84 -3.60 14.51 9.69
C ARG A 84 -3.79 13.18 10.41
N SER A 85 -2.87 12.83 11.31
CA SER A 85 -2.91 11.58 12.11
C SER A 85 -4.26 11.38 12.83
N ARG A 86 -4.86 12.46 13.33
CA ARG A 86 -6.16 12.44 14.05
C ARG A 86 -7.40 12.40 13.15
N SER A 87 -7.26 12.29 11.82
CA SER A 87 -8.39 12.38 10.89
C SER A 87 -9.33 11.17 10.93
N GLY A 88 -8.91 10.07 11.57
CA GLY A 88 -9.66 8.83 11.63
C GLY A 88 -9.62 8.03 10.31
N THR A 89 -9.86 6.72 10.40
CA THR A 89 -9.70 5.78 9.28
C THR A 89 -10.56 6.14 8.07
N ARG A 90 -11.86 6.46 8.26
CA ARG A 90 -12.77 6.77 7.14
C ARG A 90 -12.30 7.96 6.31
N ARG A 91 -11.81 9.01 6.96
CA ARG A 91 -11.34 10.22 6.25
C ARG A 91 -10.07 9.91 5.44
N ALA A 92 -9.14 9.16 6.00
CA ALA A 92 -7.93 8.75 5.28
C ALA A 92 -8.25 7.92 4.03
N LEU A 93 -9.13 6.93 4.17
CA LEU A 93 -9.61 6.11 3.03
C LEU A 93 -10.36 6.97 1.99
N GLY A 94 -11.17 7.92 2.44
CA GLY A 94 -11.90 8.85 1.56
C GLY A 94 -10.95 9.72 0.72
N VAL A 95 -9.92 10.30 1.34
CA VAL A 95 -8.93 11.13 0.65
C VAL A 95 -8.10 10.30 -0.31
N ALA A 96 -7.65 9.10 0.09
CA ALA A 96 -6.87 8.24 -0.77
C ALA A 96 -7.64 7.72 -1.99
N SER A 97 -8.92 7.38 -1.80
CA SER A 97 -9.80 6.98 -2.91
C SER A 97 -10.13 8.14 -3.86
N ALA A 98 -10.05 9.41 -3.42
CA ALA A 98 -10.44 10.55 -4.25
C ALA A 98 -9.61 10.65 -5.54
N THR A 99 -8.28 10.45 -5.45
CA THR A 99 -7.39 10.46 -6.62
C THR A 99 -7.72 9.32 -7.58
N ALA A 100 -7.96 8.12 -7.03
CA ALA A 100 -8.37 6.98 -7.83
C ALA A 100 -9.71 7.28 -8.52
N LYS A 101 -10.74 7.71 -7.79
CA LYS A 101 -12.11 8.07 -8.26
C LYS A 101 -12.19 9.14 -9.35
N ARG A 102 -11.23 10.07 -9.41
CA ARG A 102 -11.13 11.10 -10.46
C ARG A 102 -10.65 10.57 -11.81
N GLY A 103 -10.29 9.28 -11.89
CA GLY A 103 -9.89 8.63 -13.14
C GLY A 103 -8.41 8.80 -13.47
N TYR A 104 -7.60 9.20 -12.48
CA TYR A 104 -6.17 9.46 -12.69
C TYR A 104 -5.40 8.18 -13.11
N ARG A 105 -5.71 7.05 -12.46
CA ARG A 105 -5.21 5.70 -12.78
C ARG A 105 -6.28 4.64 -12.55
N PRO A 106 -7.21 4.44 -13.52
CA PRO A 106 -8.32 3.50 -13.35
C PRO A 106 -7.85 2.04 -13.28
N ASP A 107 -6.67 1.72 -13.80
CA ASP A 107 -6.07 0.37 -13.72
C ASP A 107 -5.77 -0.08 -12.27
N LEU A 108 -5.54 0.88 -11.36
CA LEU A 108 -5.26 0.63 -9.94
C LEU A 108 -6.52 0.43 -9.08
N ARG A 109 -7.71 0.54 -9.68
CA ARG A 109 -9.03 0.44 -9.01
C ARG A 109 -9.49 -0.98 -8.65
N LYS A 110 -8.68 -2.00 -8.97
CA LYS A 110 -8.94 -3.45 -8.92
C LYS A 110 -9.70 -3.97 -10.14
N SER A 111 -9.04 -4.86 -10.88
CA SER A 111 -9.64 -6.09 -11.36
C SER A 111 -9.30 -7.17 -10.33
N ARG A 112 -10.32 -7.73 -9.66
CA ARG A 112 -10.15 -8.99 -8.92
C ARG A 112 -10.18 -10.06 -10.00
N SER A 113 -9.07 -10.76 -10.25
CA SER A 113 -9.15 -12.06 -10.93
C SER A 113 -9.97 -12.98 -10.04
N ASN A 114 -11.04 -13.54 -10.59
CA ASN A 114 -12.03 -14.38 -9.92
C ASN A 114 -11.52 -15.79 -9.55
N SER A 115 -10.22 -15.99 -9.31
CA SER A 115 -9.66 -17.35 -9.16
C SER A 115 -9.62 -17.89 -7.75
N ASP A 116 -9.77 -17.09 -6.68
CA ASP A 116 -9.54 -17.60 -5.32
C ASP A 116 -10.75 -17.42 -4.37
N VAL A 117 -11.45 -18.56 -4.23
CA VAL A 117 -12.32 -19.05 -3.13
C VAL A 117 -13.65 -18.33 -2.85
N PRO A 118 -14.80 -19.05 -2.89
CA PRO A 118 -16.10 -18.53 -2.49
C PRO A 118 -16.36 -18.78 -0.99
N THR A 119 -16.30 -17.73 -0.18
CA THR A 119 -16.84 -17.77 1.19
C THR A 119 -17.99 -16.79 1.37
N ARG A 120 -19.19 -17.37 1.23
CA ARG A 120 -20.48 -17.11 1.88
C ARG A 120 -20.82 -15.68 2.31
N HIS A 121 -21.86 -15.18 1.65
CA HIS A 121 -22.80 -14.11 1.99
C HIS A 121 -22.74 -13.55 3.43
N VAL A 122 -22.34 -12.28 3.51
CA VAL A 122 -23.05 -11.29 4.34
C VAL A 122 -23.32 -10.08 3.44
N ALA A 123 -24.59 -9.88 3.11
CA ALA A 123 -25.06 -8.70 2.40
C ALA A 123 -24.95 -7.48 3.32
N ILE A 124 -23.84 -6.76 3.24
CA ILE A 124 -23.74 -5.38 3.71
C ILE A 124 -23.56 -4.51 2.47
N GLY A 125 -24.61 -3.74 2.16
CA GLY A 125 -24.61 -2.54 1.31
C GLY A 125 -23.61 -2.52 0.15
N SER A 126 -24.11 -2.81 -1.05
CA SER A 126 -23.45 -2.82 -2.36
C SER A 126 -22.96 -1.43 -2.84
N ARG A 127 -22.15 -0.73 -2.04
CA ARG A 127 -21.17 0.27 -2.48
C ARG A 127 -19.76 -0.29 -2.31
N GLN A 128 -19.52 -1.49 -2.85
CA GLN A 128 -18.24 -2.17 -2.73
C GLN A 128 -17.21 -1.55 -3.69
N MET A 129 -16.45 -0.61 -3.14
CA MET A 129 -15.01 -0.37 -3.35
C MET A 129 -14.41 -0.77 -4.71
N LEU A 130 -14.54 0.12 -5.69
CA LEU A 130 -13.73 0.15 -6.92
C LEU A 130 -12.40 0.90 -6.72
N ASP A 131 -11.72 0.81 -5.56
CA ASP A 131 -10.43 1.50 -5.33
C ASP A 131 -9.42 0.64 -4.55
N ALA A 132 -9.37 -0.66 -4.83
CA ALA A 132 -8.90 -1.60 -3.80
C ALA A 132 -7.40 -1.55 -3.47
N VAL A 133 -6.51 -1.24 -4.41
CA VAL A 133 -5.06 -1.30 -4.13
C VAL A 133 -4.61 -0.11 -3.29
N VAL A 134 -5.04 1.10 -3.67
CA VAL A 134 -4.76 2.34 -2.91
C VAL A 134 -5.41 2.26 -1.52
N LEU A 135 -6.68 1.84 -1.45
CA LEU A 135 -7.37 1.66 -0.17
C LEU A 135 -6.69 0.60 0.71
N ALA A 136 -6.33 -0.56 0.15
CA ALA A 136 -5.66 -1.61 0.91
C ALA A 136 -4.33 -1.13 1.49
N ARG A 137 -3.50 -0.42 0.71
CA ARG A 137 -2.24 0.13 1.20
C ARG A 137 -2.47 1.14 2.32
N THR A 138 -3.43 2.05 2.16
CA THR A 138 -3.75 3.06 3.19
C THR A 138 -4.28 2.42 4.47
N ALA A 139 -5.14 1.39 4.35
CA ALA A 139 -5.65 0.64 5.49
C ALA A 139 -4.53 -0.11 6.22
N ALA A 140 -3.60 -0.72 5.48
CA ALA A 140 -2.43 -1.39 6.04
C ALA A 140 -1.53 -0.42 6.82
N LEU A 141 -1.28 0.79 6.30
CA LEU A 141 -0.54 1.82 7.01
C LEU A 141 -1.26 2.26 8.29
N ILE A 142 -2.57 2.47 8.23
CA ILE A 142 -3.39 2.81 9.42
C ILE A 142 -3.35 1.70 10.46
N SER A 143 -3.36 0.42 10.04
CA SER A 143 -3.24 -0.70 10.98
C SER A 143 -1.84 -0.78 11.58
N ALA A 144 -0.79 -0.49 10.81
CA ALA A 144 0.59 -0.50 11.29
C ALA A 144 0.87 0.62 12.31
N GLN A 145 0.15 1.74 12.23
CA GLN A 145 0.22 2.81 13.22
C GLN A 145 -0.43 2.46 14.57
N LYS A 146 -1.28 1.42 14.62
CA LYS A 146 -1.89 0.98 15.88
C LYS A 146 -0.93 0.05 16.58
N GLU A 147 -0.62 0.36 17.83
CA GLU A 147 0.17 -0.56 18.65
C GLU A 147 -0.57 -1.91 18.79
N PRO A 148 0.16 -3.03 18.71
CA PRO A 148 -0.43 -4.33 18.98
C PRO A 148 -0.95 -4.35 20.42
N LYS A 149 -2.20 -4.76 20.59
CA LYS A 149 -2.79 -4.91 21.93
C LYS A 149 -1.87 -5.81 22.77
N ALA A 150 -1.45 -5.33 23.93
CA ALA A 150 -0.61 -6.10 24.84
C ALA A 150 -1.24 -7.48 25.06
N LEU A 151 -0.44 -8.52 24.86
CA LEU A 151 -0.90 -9.89 25.09
C LEU A 151 -1.34 -9.99 26.56
N PRO A 152 -2.48 -10.64 26.85
CA PRO A 152 -2.88 -10.86 28.23
C PRO A 152 -1.74 -11.56 28.98
N PRO A 153 -1.50 -11.21 30.26
CA PRO A 153 -0.44 -11.84 31.04
C PRO A 153 -0.67 -13.35 31.03
N LYS A 154 0.36 -14.10 30.60
CA LYS A 154 0.30 -15.56 30.63
C LYS A 154 0.12 -15.99 32.09
N LYS A 155 -1.00 -16.62 32.41
CA LYS A 155 -1.21 -17.23 33.73
C LYS A 155 -0.05 -18.18 34.01
N SER A 156 0.65 -17.99 35.11
CA SER A 156 1.63 -18.97 35.58
C SER A 156 0.89 -20.29 35.81
N ARG A 157 1.36 -21.38 35.20
CA ARG A 157 0.82 -22.73 35.39
C ARG A 157 1.94 -23.66 35.85
N GLY A 158 1.60 -24.64 36.67
CA GLY A 158 2.53 -25.66 37.15
C GLY A 158 3.54 -25.12 38.17
N LYS A 159 4.78 -25.61 38.11
CA LYS A 159 5.84 -25.37 39.11
C LYS A 159 6.11 -23.87 39.37
N LYS A 160 6.00 -23.03 38.33
CA LYS A 160 6.19 -21.57 38.40
C LYS A 160 5.11 -20.83 39.19
N ALA A 161 3.90 -21.39 39.31
CA ALA A 161 2.85 -20.82 40.17
C ALA A 161 3.07 -21.19 41.64
N LYS A 162 3.56 -22.40 41.92
CA LYS A 162 3.85 -22.86 43.28
C LYS A 162 5.00 -22.09 43.94
N THR A 163 6.05 -21.76 43.20
CA THR A 163 7.17 -20.93 43.70
C THR A 163 6.79 -19.46 43.92
N ALA A 164 5.80 -18.94 43.19
CA ALA A 164 5.33 -17.57 43.34
C ALA A 164 4.30 -17.39 44.48
N ALA A 165 3.72 -18.48 44.97
CA ALA A 165 2.79 -18.48 46.11
C ALA A 165 3.48 -18.84 47.45
N ALA A 166 4.76 -19.22 47.40
CA ALA A 166 5.56 -19.63 48.55
C ALA A 166 6.58 -18.56 48.99
N ALA A 167 6.54 -17.38 48.35
CA ALA A 167 7.23 -16.15 48.74
C ALA A 167 6.18 -15.14 49.18
#